data_AF-A0A3B8Q3Q2-F1
#
_entry.id   AF-A0A3B8Q3Q2-F1
#
_cell.length_a   1.000
_cell.length_b   1.000
_cell.length_c   1.000
_cell.angle_alpha   90.00
_cell.angle_beta   90.00
_cell.angle_gamma   90.00
#
_symmetry.space_group_name_H-M   'P 1'
#
loop_
_entity.id
_entity.type
_entity.pdbx_description
1 polymer ?
#
loop_
_entity_poly.entity_id
_entity_poly.type
_entity_poly.pdbx_seq_one_letter_code
_entity_poly.pdbx_strand_id
1 'polypeptide(L)'
;MRTQSPDTSPEAERVLIELIRQTPAWRRLQLTDRMSLTARQLCWAGLRSRHRHATPAELRRRFAEIYLGTELASKAYGAAPAD
;
A
#
# COMPACT_ATOMS: atom_id res chain seq x y z
N MET A 1 -7.50 8.99 23.66
CA MET A 1 -7.68 8.83 22.20
C MET A 1 -7.23 7.42 21.84
N ARG A 2 -8.02 6.67 21.06
CA ARG A 2 -7.56 5.37 20.53
C ARG A 2 -6.68 5.66 19.30
N THR A 3 -5.46 5.15 19.29
CA THR A 3 -4.51 5.37 18.17
C THR A 3 -4.81 4.46 16.99
N GLN A 4 -4.43 4.88 15.78
CA GLN A 4 -4.55 4.09 14.55
C GLN A 4 -3.42 3.07 14.37
N SER A 5 -2.30 3.28 15.08
CA SER A 5 -1.15 2.37 15.10
C SER A 5 -0.68 2.16 16.55
N PRO A 6 -0.35 0.92 16.96
CA PRO A 6 0.25 0.67 18.26
C PRO A 6 1.67 1.24 18.38
N ASP A 7 2.36 1.46 17.26
CA ASP A 7 3.74 1.99 17.21
C ASP A 7 3.80 3.53 17.27
N THR A 8 2.64 4.20 17.37
CA THR A 8 2.55 5.66 17.43
C THR A 8 1.97 6.07 18.78
N SER A 9 2.70 6.92 19.53
CA SER A 9 2.16 7.44 20.79
C SER A 9 0.94 8.35 20.56
N PRO A 10 0.00 8.44 21.53
CA PRO A 10 -1.15 9.33 21.41
C PRO A 10 -0.78 10.80 21.17
N GLU A 11 0.33 11.26 21.73
CA GLU A 11 0.82 12.63 21.57
C GLU A 11 1.30 12.89 20.14
N ALA A 12 2.07 11.94 19.58
CA ALA A 12 2.57 12.03 18.21
C ALA A 12 1.41 12.00 17.18
N GLU A 13 0.42 11.13 17.39
CA GLU A 13 -0.74 11.05 16.50
C GLU A 13 -1.60 12.32 16.59
N ARG A 14 -1.76 12.91 17.77
CA ARG A 14 -2.45 14.20 17.94
C ARG A 14 -1.77 15.32 17.15
N VAL A 15 -0.43 15.39 17.18
CA VAL A 15 0.33 16.35 16.37
C VAL A 15 0.11 16.11 14.87
N LEU A 16 0.18 14.86 14.42
CA LEU A 16 -0.07 14.49 13.02
C LEU A 16 -1.46 14.93 12.56
N ILE A 17 -2.51 14.64 13.34
CA ILE A 17 -3.89 14.99 13.01
C ILE A 17 -4.04 16.52 12.88
N GLU A 18 -3.45 17.28 13.80
CA GLU A 18 -3.53 18.74 13.77
C GLU A 18 -2.85 19.32 12.53
N LEU A 19 -1.66 18.82 12.18
CA LEU A 19 -0.96 19.22 10.95
C LEU A 19 -1.78 18.87 9.69
N ILE A 20 -2.42 17.70 9.65
CA ILE A 20 -3.26 17.30 8.50
C ILE A 20 -4.49 18.19 8.37
N ARG A 21 -5.12 18.61 9.49
CA ARG A 21 -6.28 19.52 9.48
C ARG A 21 -5.93 20.90 8.94
N GLN A 22 -4.74 21.40 9.25
CA GLN A 22 -4.25 22.69 8.75
C GLN A 22 -3.73 22.62 7.31
N THR A 23 -3.53 21.41 6.76
CA THR A 23 -2.97 21.23 5.41
C THR A 23 -4.02 21.54 4.33
N PRO A 24 -3.69 22.40 3.33
CA PRO A 24 -4.57 22.64 2.19
C PRO A 24 -4.94 21.36 1.44
N ALA A 25 -6.15 21.30 0.88
CA ALA A 25 -6.68 20.09 0.24
C ALA A 25 -5.76 19.53 -0.86
N TRP A 26 -5.19 20.37 -1.72
CA TRP A 26 -4.27 19.95 -2.78
C TRP A 26 -3.00 19.27 -2.22
N ARG A 27 -2.48 19.78 -1.10
CA ARG A 27 -1.28 19.24 -0.47
C ARG A 27 -1.59 17.92 0.23
N ARG A 28 -2.77 17.80 0.83
CA ARG A 28 -3.24 16.53 1.41
C ARG A 28 -3.36 15.45 0.34
N LEU A 29 -3.93 15.77 -0.83
CA LEU A 29 -3.97 14.84 -1.97
C LEU A 29 -2.57 14.45 -2.44
N GLN A 30 -1.64 15.40 -2.53
CA GLN A 30 -0.25 15.12 -2.88
C GLN A 30 0.45 14.20 -1.86
N LEU A 31 0.19 14.37 -0.57
CA LEU A 31 0.73 13.49 0.47
C LEU A 31 0.16 12.07 0.34
N THR A 32 -1.15 11.94 0.12
CA THR A 32 -1.79 10.63 -0.10
C THR A 32 -1.24 9.92 -1.35
N ASP A 33 -1.00 10.64 -2.44
CA ASP A 33 -0.41 10.07 -3.65
C ASP A 33 1.01 9.54 -3.40
N ARG A 34 1.84 10.33 -2.70
CA ARG A 34 3.19 9.91 -2.30
C ARG A 34 3.16 8.67 -1.40
N MET A 35 2.28 8.64 -0.40
CA MET A 35 2.11 7.46 0.45
C MET A 35 1.69 6.23 -0.36
N SER A 36 0.78 6.40 -1.31
CA SER A 36 0.33 5.33 -2.21
C SER A 36 1.47 4.82 -3.11
N LEU A 37 2.35 5.70 -3.60
CA LEU A 37 3.55 5.29 -4.32
C LEU A 37 4.50 4.47 -3.43
N THR A 38 4.79 4.94 -2.22
CA THR A 38 5.68 4.24 -1.27
C THR A 38 5.13 2.87 -0.91
N ALA A 39 3.82 2.76 -0.60
CA ALA A 39 3.19 1.48 -0.28
C ALA A 39 3.32 0.47 -1.43
N ARG A 40 3.13 0.92 -2.68
CA ARG A 40 3.31 0.08 -3.87
C ARG A 40 4.76 -0.39 -4.01
N GLN A 41 5.74 0.50 -3.80
CA GLN A 41 7.17 0.15 -3.86
C GLN A 41 7.55 -0.90 -2.80
N LEU A 42 7.08 -0.73 -1.57
CA LEU A 42 7.29 -1.69 -0.49
C LEU A 42 6.65 -3.05 -0.80
N CYS A 43 5.44 -3.05 -1.35
CA CYS A 43 4.78 -4.29 -1.80
C CYS A 43 5.62 -5.02 -2.86
N TRP A 44 6.10 -4.30 -3.87
CA TRP A 44 6.98 -4.85 -4.91
C TRP A 44 8.29 -5.41 -4.35
N ALA A 45 8.94 -4.69 -3.43
CA ALA A 45 10.15 -5.17 -2.77
C ALA A 45 9.89 -6.46 -1.98
N GLY A 46 8.79 -6.50 -1.22
CA GLY A 46 8.38 -7.68 -0.46
C GLY A 46 8.04 -8.88 -1.35
N LEU A 47 7.38 -8.67 -2.50
CA LEU A 47 7.07 -9.74 -3.46
C LEU A 47 8.34 -10.32 -4.09
N ARG A 48 9.27 -9.46 -4.53
CA ARG A 48 10.56 -9.90 -5.10
C ARG A 48 11.40 -10.67 -4.08
N SER A 49 11.38 -10.25 -2.81
CA SER A 49 12.10 -10.93 -1.73
C SER A 49 11.54 -12.34 -1.46
N ARG A 50 10.21 -12.49 -1.43
CA ARG A 50 9.52 -13.76 -1.14
C ARG A 50 9.48 -14.72 -2.33
N HIS A 51 9.42 -14.21 -3.56
CA HIS A 51 9.29 -15.03 -4.77
C HIS A 51 10.47 -14.79 -5.72
N ARG A 52 11.68 -15.17 -5.30
CA ARG A 52 12.92 -14.87 -6.04
C ARG A 52 12.97 -15.46 -7.46
N HIS A 53 12.23 -16.53 -7.71
CA HIS A 53 12.19 -17.22 -9.00
C HIS A 53 10.94 -16.91 -9.82
N ALA A 54 10.03 -16.08 -9.31
CA ALA A 54 8.83 -15.72 -10.04
C ALA A 54 9.18 -14.85 -11.25
N THR A 55 8.54 -15.16 -12.37
CA THR A 55 8.58 -14.35 -13.57
C THR A 55 7.95 -12.97 -13.31
N PRO A 56 8.28 -11.95 -14.13
CA PRO A 56 7.63 -10.65 -14.02
C PRO A 56 6.11 -10.68 -14.13
N ALA A 57 5.55 -11.64 -14.89
CA ALA A 57 4.10 -11.82 -15.03
C ALA A 57 3.46 -12.33 -13.73
N GLU A 58 4.06 -13.32 -13.09
CA GLU A 58 3.59 -13.85 -11.80
C GLU A 58 3.68 -12.79 -10.70
N LEU A 59 4.77 -12.02 -10.65
CA LEU A 59 4.90 -10.93 -9.69
C LEU A 59 3.83 -9.84 -9.91
N ARG A 60 3.54 -9.47 -11.17
CA ARG A 60 2.43 -8.54 -11.49
C ARG A 60 1.09 -9.09 -11.06
N ARG A 61 0.84 -10.38 -11.28
CA ARG A 61 -0.41 -11.01 -10.86
C ARG A 61 -0.55 -11.04 -9.33
N ARG A 62 0.52 -11.38 -8.61
CA ARG A 62 0.55 -11.35 -7.13
C ARG A 62 0.41 -9.92 -6.57
N PHE A 63 0.99 -8.92 -7.24
CA PHE A 63 0.76 -7.51 -6.89
C PHE A 63 -0.70 -7.11 -7.09
N ALA A 64 -1.31 -7.49 -8.21
CA ALA A 64 -2.72 -7.21 -8.49
C ALA A 64 -3.64 -7.82 -7.43
N GLU A 65 -3.33 -9.03 -6.95
CA GLU A 65 -4.07 -9.68 -5.85
C GLU A 65 -4.09 -8.81 -4.59
N ILE A 66 -2.92 -8.30 -4.18
CA ILE A 66 -2.78 -7.45 -2.98
C ILE A 66 -3.46 -6.08 -3.19
N TYR A 67 -3.33 -5.51 -4.39
CA TYR A 67 -3.72 -4.12 -4.64
C TYR A 67 -5.20 -3.95 -5.02
N LEU A 68 -5.77 -4.89 -5.76
CA LEU A 68 -7.14 -4.83 -6.26
C LEU A 68 -8.09 -5.80 -5.53
N GLY A 69 -7.53 -6.78 -4.80
CA GLY A 69 -8.28 -7.91 -4.28
C GLY A 69 -8.55 -9.00 -5.33
N THR A 70 -8.94 -10.18 -4.85
CA THR A 70 -9.06 -11.40 -5.65
C THR A 70 -9.95 -11.27 -6.87
N GLU A 71 -11.12 -10.65 -6.72
CA GLU A 71 -12.11 -10.57 -7.78
C GLU A 71 -11.60 -9.74 -8.98
N LEU A 72 -11.14 -8.51 -8.72
CA LEU A 72 -10.66 -7.61 -9.76
C LEU A 72 -9.34 -8.08 -10.35
N ALA A 73 -8.44 -8.63 -9.52
CA ALA A 73 -7.19 -9.18 -10.00
C ALA A 73 -7.43 -10.37 -10.94
N SER A 74 -8.41 -11.23 -10.63
CA SER A 74 -8.74 -12.37 -11.49
C SER A 74 -9.35 -11.94 -12.82
N LYS A 75 -10.25 -10.95 -12.80
CA LYS A 75 -10.86 -10.40 -14.03
C LYS A 75 -9.85 -9.73 -14.96
N ALA A 76 -8.90 -8.98 -14.40
CA ALA A 76 -7.96 -8.17 -15.20
C ALA A 76 -6.64 -8.90 -15.54
N TYR A 77 -6.19 -9.84 -14.70
CA TYR A 77 -4.88 -10.49 -14.81
C TYR A 77 -4.93 -12.02 -14.87
N GLY A 78 -6.11 -12.64 -14.80
CA GLY A 78 -6.28 -14.09 -14.87
C GLY A 78 -6.13 -14.83 -13.53
N ALA A 79 -6.00 -16.15 -13.56
CA ALA A 79 -5.86 -16.95 -12.34
C ALA A 79 -4.59 -16.62 -11.54
N ALA A 80 -4.61 -16.86 -10.23
CA ALA A 80 -3.43 -16.73 -9.40
C ALA A 80 -2.35 -17.76 -9.83
N PRO A 81 -1.05 -17.44 -9.71
CA PRO A 81 0.01 -18.42 -9.96
C PRO A 81 -0.11 -19.59 -8.99
N ALA A 82 0.28 -20.78 -9.44
CA ALA A 82 0.55 -21.88 -8.51
C ALA A 82 1.73 -21.50 -7.59
N ASP A 83 1.70 -21.97 -6.35
CA ASP A 83 2.80 -21.81 -5.39
C ASP A 83 3.85 -22.92 -5.55
#